data_AF-A0A6J2XA16-F1
#
_entry.id   AF-A0A6J2XA16-F1
#
_cell.length_a   1.000
_cell.length_b   1.000
_cell.length_c   1.000
_cell.angle_alpha   90.00
_cell.angle_beta   90.00
_cell.angle_gamma   90.00
#
_symmetry.space_group_name_H-M   'P 1'
#
loop_
_entity.id
_entity.type
_entity.pdbx_description
1 polymer ?
#
loop_
_entity_poly.entity_id
_entity_poly.type
_entity_poly.pdbx_seq_one_letter_code
_entity_poly.pdbx_strand_id
1 'polypeptide(L)'
;MNEINKQVLETNKHYDDLKLLIDQFSDDINRITLLNTCNSLNYELKLVNYKIRSLMPNLRTKRGLINPLGSLVKFISGNLDQQDAEEIHNHLKELENNENKIINKFNNHLSLSKISMRNMNKTMTVLIDNQNAIKYKVEEIRNTLNGTLFHFYHTLEINSISGQIKNNLDILMNFLTNLETSISFSNLKIMHSSLITHEELKELLYNMSNIYNEEQLPFKNKDFLDYYKVVETNTFFYENKIIFSLNFPLIHPHPLEYYHLYSIPNVNQTIIIPPSNYLILGKHEYQYDTEECMKTSTKYFCQRSHLLPLPQSEDCVTSMLSTTKNTQTCNQISINMKNNIIEEVDQMHYIAVFPKEEKITTICEEKQVMALKGTHPVLISGIQTLTNINVIPIKKLNIEKVPLDKMHLIQLEEENPMENFYIHSHAVNWTLWSIFFILIIFATSYFIFRKRKLQPKPVPHPRMINETQVSPP
;
A
#
# COMPACT_ATOMS: atom_id res chain seq x y z
N MET A 1 20.19 6.52 -13.15
CA MET A 1 20.01 5.97 -14.52
C MET A 1 21.31 5.47 -15.17
N ASN A 2 22.48 6.10 -14.97
CA ASN A 2 23.74 5.69 -15.64
C ASN A 2 24.03 4.17 -15.60
N GLU A 3 23.92 3.54 -14.42
CA GLU A 3 24.20 2.11 -14.30
C GLU A 3 23.23 1.24 -15.11
N ILE A 4 21.94 1.58 -15.15
CA ILE A 4 20.94 0.87 -15.98
C ILE A 4 21.33 0.93 -17.46
N ASN A 5 21.76 2.11 -17.95
CA ASN A 5 22.19 2.26 -19.34
C ASN A 5 23.45 1.42 -19.64
N LYS A 6 24.39 1.35 -18.70
CA LYS A 6 25.58 0.48 -18.79
C LYS A 6 25.19 -1.00 -18.84
N GLN A 7 24.32 -1.45 -17.94
CA GLN A 7 23.81 -2.83 -17.91
C GLN A 7 23.12 -3.22 -19.22
N VAL A 8 22.32 -2.31 -19.79
CA VAL A 8 21.68 -2.54 -21.10
C VAL A 8 22.70 -2.56 -22.22
N LEU A 9 23.72 -1.69 -22.21
CA LEU A 9 24.80 -1.70 -23.20
C LEU A 9 25.58 -3.04 -23.18
N GLU A 10 25.93 -3.53 -21.99
CA GLU A 10 26.60 -4.82 -21.81
C GLU A 10 25.71 -6.00 -22.26
N THR A 11 24.39 -5.94 -21.99
CA THR A 11 23.43 -6.95 -22.46
C THR A 11 23.26 -6.94 -23.98
N ASN A 12 23.24 -5.77 -24.63
CA ASN A 12 23.25 -5.68 -26.10
C ASN A 12 24.53 -6.29 -26.67
N LYS A 13 25.70 -6.00 -26.08
CA LYS A 13 26.97 -6.59 -26.52
C LYS A 13 26.94 -8.12 -26.46
N HIS A 14 26.44 -8.71 -25.36
CA HIS A 14 26.32 -10.16 -25.24
C HIS A 14 25.33 -10.76 -26.25
N TYR A 15 24.25 -10.04 -26.60
CA TYR A 15 23.35 -10.43 -27.67
C TYR A 15 24.05 -10.42 -29.04
N ASP A 16 24.85 -9.40 -29.35
CA ASP A 16 25.60 -9.32 -30.61
C ASP A 16 26.69 -10.41 -30.70
N ASP A 17 27.43 -10.65 -29.60
CA ASP A 17 28.38 -11.77 -29.48
C ASP A 17 27.70 -13.13 -29.74
N LEU A 18 26.53 -13.37 -29.12
CA LEU A 18 25.75 -14.60 -29.29
C LEU A 18 25.27 -14.78 -30.73
N LYS A 19 24.81 -13.69 -31.37
CA LYS A 19 24.36 -13.70 -32.76
C LYS A 19 25.49 -14.07 -33.71
N LEU A 20 26.69 -13.52 -33.50
CA LEU A 20 27.88 -13.87 -34.29
C LEU A 20 28.26 -15.34 -34.13
N LEU A 21 28.11 -15.93 -32.94
CA LEU A 21 28.31 -17.37 -32.74
C LEU A 21 27.28 -18.20 -33.53
N ILE A 22 26.00 -17.80 -33.54
CA ILE A 22 24.93 -18.51 -34.26
C ILE A 22 25.13 -18.46 -35.78
N ASP A 23 25.62 -17.33 -36.32
CA ASP A 23 25.92 -17.19 -37.74
C ASP A 23 27.11 -18.06 -38.22
N GLN A 24 27.90 -18.63 -37.30
CA GLN A 24 28.97 -19.59 -37.60
C GLN A 24 28.48 -21.05 -37.72
N PHE A 25 27.21 -21.35 -37.42
CA PHE A 25 26.66 -22.70 -37.55
C PHE A 25 26.27 -23.03 -39.00
N SER A 26 26.76 -24.16 -39.50
CA SER A 26 26.48 -24.71 -40.83
C SER A 26 25.23 -25.60 -40.91
N ASP A 27 24.63 -25.96 -39.77
CA ASP A 27 23.42 -26.81 -39.71
C ASP A 27 22.16 -25.94 -39.72
N ASP A 28 21.43 -25.97 -40.84
CA ASP A 28 20.24 -25.15 -41.07
C ASP A 28 19.13 -25.34 -40.02
N ILE A 29 18.90 -26.55 -39.50
CA ILE A 29 17.78 -26.81 -38.58
C ILE A 29 18.06 -26.22 -37.20
N ASN A 30 19.26 -26.46 -36.68
CA ASN A 30 19.70 -25.87 -35.42
C ASN A 30 19.82 -24.35 -35.56
N ARG A 31 20.35 -23.85 -36.68
CA ARG A 31 20.46 -22.42 -36.97
C ARG A 31 19.11 -21.71 -36.99
N ILE A 32 18.07 -22.27 -37.64
CA ILE A 32 16.71 -21.67 -37.65
C ILE A 32 16.16 -21.55 -36.22
N THR A 33 16.35 -22.59 -35.39
CA THR A 33 15.87 -22.59 -34.00
C THR A 33 16.56 -21.50 -33.18
N LEU A 34 17.88 -21.40 -33.29
CA LEU A 34 18.68 -20.38 -32.60
C LEU A 34 18.38 -18.95 -33.12
N LEU A 35 18.13 -18.78 -34.42
CA LEU A 35 17.73 -17.50 -35.01
C LEU A 35 16.39 -17.00 -34.44
N ASN A 36 15.42 -17.89 -34.23
CA ASN A 36 14.14 -17.55 -33.59
C ASN A 36 14.34 -17.07 -32.14
N THR A 37 15.22 -17.73 -31.38
CA THR A 37 15.61 -17.27 -30.04
C THR A 37 16.24 -15.88 -30.08
N CYS A 38 17.18 -15.62 -31.00
CA CYS A 38 17.75 -14.28 -31.21
C CYS A 38 16.72 -13.22 -31.63
N ASN A 39 15.68 -13.58 -32.38
CA ASN A 39 14.61 -12.66 -32.74
C ASN A 39 13.74 -12.29 -31.51
N SER A 40 13.48 -13.24 -30.62
CA SER A 40 12.80 -12.99 -29.34
C SER A 40 13.61 -12.05 -28.44
N LEU A 41 14.91 -12.33 -28.26
CA LEU A 41 15.80 -11.50 -27.44
C LEU A 41 15.92 -10.06 -27.98
N ASN A 42 15.98 -9.88 -29.30
CA ASN A 42 16.00 -8.56 -29.94
C ASN A 42 14.70 -7.77 -29.67
N TYR A 43 13.56 -8.45 -29.67
CA TYR A 43 12.27 -7.83 -29.33
C TYR A 43 12.23 -7.38 -27.87
N GLU A 44 12.64 -8.24 -26.93
CA GLU A 44 12.74 -7.91 -25.50
C GLU A 44 13.73 -6.76 -25.24
N LEU A 45 14.91 -6.76 -25.89
CA LEU A 45 15.88 -5.65 -25.86
C LEU A 45 15.27 -4.33 -26.35
N LYS A 46 14.46 -4.35 -27.42
CA LYS A 46 13.78 -3.15 -27.92
C LYS A 46 12.76 -2.61 -26.92
N LEU A 47 12.01 -3.50 -26.24
CA LEU A 47 11.07 -3.10 -25.18
C LEU A 47 11.80 -2.46 -23.98
N VAL A 48 12.91 -3.07 -23.51
CA VAL A 48 13.74 -2.51 -22.42
C VAL A 48 14.26 -1.12 -22.80
N ASN A 49 14.81 -0.97 -24.00
CA ASN A 49 15.29 0.32 -24.51
C ASN A 49 14.17 1.38 -24.64
N TYR A 50 12.98 0.99 -25.10
CA TYR A 50 11.82 1.87 -25.16
C TYR A 50 11.43 2.37 -23.76
N LYS A 51 11.37 1.46 -22.78
CA LYS A 51 10.96 1.79 -21.41
C LYS A 51 11.97 2.67 -20.67
N ILE A 52 13.27 2.51 -20.93
CA ILE A 52 14.30 3.42 -20.43
C ILE A 52 14.11 4.84 -20.98
N ARG A 53 13.74 4.96 -22.26
CA ARG A 53 13.48 6.26 -22.90
C ARG A 53 12.20 6.93 -22.39
N SER A 54 11.17 6.16 -22.01
CA SER A 54 9.94 6.73 -21.44
C SER A 54 10.07 7.18 -19.98
N LEU A 55 10.96 6.55 -19.21
CA LEU A 55 11.28 6.95 -17.83
C LEU A 55 12.08 8.25 -17.73
N MET A 56 12.82 8.62 -18.79
CA MET A 56 13.48 9.91 -18.88
C MET A 56 12.46 10.96 -19.35
N PRO A 57 12.20 12.04 -18.59
CA PRO A 57 11.50 13.18 -19.17
C PRO A 57 12.33 13.66 -20.35
N ASN A 58 11.73 13.69 -21.55
CA ASN A 58 12.37 14.31 -22.72
C ASN A 58 12.75 15.73 -22.33
N LEU A 59 14.05 16.00 -22.18
CA LEU A 59 14.62 17.31 -21.87
C LEU A 59 14.33 18.25 -23.04
N ARG A 60 13.09 18.77 -23.07
CA ARG A 60 12.61 19.72 -24.05
C ARG A 60 13.42 20.99 -23.83
N THR A 61 14.46 21.16 -24.64
CA THR A 61 15.33 22.33 -24.63
C THR A 61 14.46 23.58 -24.62
N LYS A 62 14.55 24.36 -23.53
CA LYS A 62 13.76 25.58 -23.35
C LYS A 62 14.07 26.50 -24.53
N ARG A 63 13.11 26.69 -25.45
CA ARG A 63 13.17 27.77 -26.42
C ARG A 63 13.04 29.09 -25.65
N GLY A 64 13.81 30.09 -26.04
CA GLY A 64 14.24 31.16 -25.15
C GLY A 64 13.14 32.02 -24.51
N LEU A 65 13.47 32.52 -23.31
CA LEU A 65 13.22 33.90 -22.89
C LEU A 65 11.76 34.40 -22.79
N ILE A 66 10.81 33.55 -22.36
CA ILE A 66 9.51 33.99 -21.81
C ILE A 66 9.21 33.20 -20.52
N ASN A 67 9.61 33.74 -19.37
CA ASN A 67 9.60 33.02 -18.08
C ASN A 67 8.47 33.32 -17.05
N PRO A 68 7.51 34.27 -17.21
CA PRO A 68 6.52 34.53 -16.13
C PRO A 68 5.34 33.54 -16.11
N LEU A 69 4.83 33.08 -17.27
CA LEU A 69 3.67 32.17 -17.29
C LEU A 69 4.03 30.70 -17.03
N GLY A 70 5.29 30.29 -17.27
CA GLY A 70 5.73 28.91 -17.04
C GLY A 70 5.76 28.51 -15.56
N SER A 71 5.83 29.48 -14.65
CA SER A 71 5.86 29.24 -13.19
C SER A 71 4.46 29.00 -12.62
N LEU A 72 3.44 29.69 -13.14
CA LEU A 72 2.05 29.55 -12.69
C LEU A 72 1.46 28.16 -12.97
N VAL A 73 1.82 27.54 -14.10
CA VAL A 73 1.38 26.16 -14.42
C VAL A 73 2.08 25.12 -13.53
N LYS A 74 3.30 25.40 -13.06
CA LYS A 74 4.04 24.52 -12.14
C LYS A 74 3.48 24.56 -10.71
N PHE A 75 3.06 25.74 -10.26
CA PHE A 75 2.43 25.93 -8.94
C PHE A 75 1.17 25.06 -8.77
N ILE A 76 0.41 24.86 -9.86
CA ILE A 76 -0.81 24.03 -9.87
C ILE A 76 -0.48 22.53 -9.97
N SER A 77 0.70 22.14 -10.46
CA SER A 77 1.06 20.73 -10.70
C SER A 77 1.80 20.06 -9.53
N GLY A 78 2.01 20.74 -8.40
CA GLY A 78 2.61 20.15 -7.18
C GLY A 78 4.03 19.58 -7.33
N ASN A 79 4.76 19.94 -8.39
CA ASN A 79 6.17 19.57 -8.51
C ASN A 79 6.99 20.51 -7.62
N LEU A 80 7.84 19.94 -6.75
CA LEU A 80 8.95 20.66 -6.11
C LEU A 80 9.65 21.52 -7.17
N ASP A 81 9.87 22.78 -6.84
CA ASP A 81 10.39 23.72 -7.81
C ASP A 81 11.91 23.55 -7.99
N GLN A 82 12.51 24.40 -8.83
CA GLN A 82 13.95 24.29 -9.06
C GLN A 82 14.76 24.68 -7.80
N GLN A 83 14.20 25.54 -6.96
CA GLN A 83 14.82 26.02 -5.72
C GLN A 83 14.80 24.92 -4.65
N ASP A 84 13.69 24.18 -4.50
CA ASP A 84 13.61 22.99 -3.63
C ASP A 84 14.66 21.93 -4.03
N ALA A 85 14.79 21.67 -5.34
CA ALA A 85 15.77 20.71 -5.85
C ALA A 85 17.22 21.19 -5.64
N GLU A 86 17.47 22.48 -5.74
CA GLU A 86 18.76 23.12 -5.41
C GLU A 86 19.03 23.10 -3.89
N GLU A 87 18.02 23.28 -3.03
CA GLU A 87 18.14 23.20 -1.57
C GLU A 87 18.46 21.76 -1.13
N ILE A 88 17.74 20.76 -1.63
CA ILE A 88 18.04 19.35 -1.36
C ILE A 88 19.44 18.98 -1.90
N HIS A 89 19.84 19.49 -3.08
CA HIS A 89 21.19 19.27 -3.60
C HIS A 89 22.26 19.93 -2.71
N ASN A 90 22.03 21.16 -2.24
CA ASN A 90 22.95 21.87 -1.36
C ASN A 90 23.12 21.14 -0.03
N HIS A 91 22.04 20.60 0.54
CA HIS A 91 22.14 19.72 1.70
C HIS A 91 22.91 18.44 1.39
N LEU A 92 22.62 17.72 0.29
CA LEU A 92 23.38 16.52 -0.12
C LEU A 92 24.88 16.80 -0.31
N LYS A 93 25.23 17.97 -0.86
CA LYS A 93 26.61 18.40 -1.07
C LYS A 93 27.28 18.85 0.22
N GLU A 94 26.57 19.53 1.10
CA GLU A 94 27.06 19.86 2.45
C GLU A 94 27.33 18.57 3.25
N LEU A 95 26.50 17.55 3.08
CA LEU A 95 26.66 16.22 3.71
C LEU A 95 27.88 15.46 3.19
N GLU A 96 28.16 15.47 1.89
CA GLU A 96 29.40 14.91 1.32
C GLU A 96 30.66 15.62 1.86
N ASN A 97 30.56 16.87 2.31
CA ASN A 97 31.70 17.65 2.81
C ASN A 97 31.83 17.69 4.36
N ASN A 98 30.77 17.43 5.13
CA ASN A 98 30.72 17.61 6.59
C ASN A 98 30.70 16.30 7.41
N GLU A 99 31.35 15.23 6.92
CA GLU A 99 31.33 13.87 7.50
C GLU A 99 31.53 13.77 9.02
N ASN A 100 32.18 14.75 9.67
CA ASN A 100 32.57 14.68 11.09
C ASN A 100 31.75 15.53 12.09
N LYS A 101 30.82 16.39 11.67
CA LYS A 101 30.12 17.32 12.60
C LYS A 101 28.60 17.18 12.71
N ILE A 102 27.94 16.53 11.75
CA ILE A 102 26.47 16.38 11.71
C ILE A 102 26.07 14.89 11.90
N ILE A 103 26.98 14.09 12.47
CA ILE A 103 26.93 12.62 12.50
C ILE A 103 25.63 12.06 13.10
N ASN A 104 25.28 12.34 14.36
CA ASN A 104 24.35 11.43 15.06
C ASN A 104 22.88 11.47 14.58
N LYS A 105 22.28 12.66 14.39
CA LYS A 105 20.91 12.74 13.86
C LYS A 105 20.85 12.39 12.38
N PHE A 106 21.88 12.76 11.61
CA PHE A 106 21.88 12.55 10.17
C PHE A 106 22.26 11.12 9.77
N ASN A 107 23.14 10.45 10.52
CA ASN A 107 23.43 9.01 10.32
C ASN A 107 22.19 8.16 10.39
N ASN A 108 21.19 8.56 11.18
CA ASN A 108 19.91 7.87 11.21
C ASN A 108 19.18 8.08 9.88
N HIS A 109 18.90 9.32 9.44
CA HIS A 109 18.29 9.55 8.12
C HIS A 109 19.08 8.92 6.95
N LEU A 110 20.42 8.90 7.03
CA LEU A 110 21.30 8.23 6.08
C LEU A 110 21.20 6.69 6.15
N SER A 111 21.04 6.10 7.35
CA SER A 111 20.83 4.66 7.50
C SER A 111 19.46 4.24 6.96
N LEU A 112 18.42 5.07 7.16
CA LEU A 112 17.11 4.92 6.54
C LEU A 112 17.21 4.90 5.01
N SER A 113 17.89 5.89 4.40
CA SER A 113 18.10 5.91 2.94
C SER A 113 18.93 4.72 2.43
N LYS A 114 19.93 4.27 3.21
CA LYS A 114 20.74 3.09 2.86
C LYS A 114 19.91 1.81 2.76
N ILE A 115 18.80 1.67 3.50
CA ILE A 115 17.93 0.48 3.44
C ILE A 115 17.37 0.29 2.03
N SER A 116 16.67 1.30 1.48
CA SER A 116 16.11 1.26 0.12
C SER A 116 17.19 1.06 -0.96
N MET A 117 18.36 1.70 -0.78
CA MET A 117 19.50 1.49 -1.68
C MET A 117 20.03 0.04 -1.67
N ARG A 118 19.91 -0.73 -0.58
CA ARG A 118 20.36 -2.14 -0.54
C ARG A 118 19.61 -2.99 -1.56
N ASN A 119 18.30 -2.84 -1.70
CA ASN A 119 17.53 -3.67 -2.63
C ASN A 119 17.82 -3.31 -4.09
N MET A 120 17.95 -2.02 -4.42
CA MET A 120 18.42 -1.59 -5.75
C MET A 120 19.83 -2.13 -6.06
N ASN A 121 20.74 -2.11 -5.08
CA ASN A 121 22.09 -2.65 -5.22
C ASN A 121 22.09 -4.18 -5.38
N LYS A 122 21.25 -4.94 -4.65
CA LYS A 122 21.13 -6.40 -4.82
C LYS A 122 20.71 -6.76 -6.25
N THR A 123 19.70 -6.10 -6.80
CA THR A 123 19.27 -6.30 -8.20
C THR A 123 20.42 -6.00 -9.16
N MET A 124 21.20 -4.95 -8.89
CA MET A 124 22.37 -4.60 -9.70
C MET A 124 23.47 -5.66 -9.63
N THR A 125 23.79 -6.17 -8.45
CA THR A 125 24.78 -7.26 -8.26
C THR A 125 24.39 -8.50 -9.04
N VAL A 126 23.13 -8.94 -8.97
CA VAL A 126 22.64 -10.12 -9.73
C VAL A 126 22.80 -9.93 -11.24
N LEU A 127 22.54 -8.74 -11.77
CA LEU A 127 22.73 -8.46 -13.20
C LEU A 127 24.22 -8.50 -13.61
N ILE A 128 25.10 -7.91 -12.80
CA ILE A 128 26.56 -7.94 -13.00
C ILE A 128 27.10 -9.38 -12.96
N ASP A 129 26.68 -10.18 -11.97
CA ASP A 129 27.10 -11.58 -11.84
C ASP A 129 26.65 -12.42 -13.04
N ASN A 130 25.41 -12.22 -13.51
CA ASN A 130 24.90 -12.89 -14.70
C ASN A 130 25.65 -12.44 -15.98
N GLN A 131 26.02 -11.17 -16.12
CA GLN A 131 26.85 -10.69 -17.24
C GLN A 131 28.23 -11.35 -17.26
N ASN A 132 28.87 -11.47 -16.09
CA ASN A 132 30.15 -12.17 -15.97
C ASN A 132 30.03 -13.66 -16.35
N ALA A 133 28.96 -14.33 -15.93
CA ALA A 133 28.67 -15.73 -16.30
C ALA A 133 28.43 -15.90 -17.80
N ILE A 134 27.61 -15.03 -18.41
CA ILE A 134 27.37 -15.00 -19.86
C ILE A 134 28.68 -14.80 -20.62
N LYS A 135 29.47 -13.78 -20.23
CA LYS A 135 30.77 -13.47 -20.85
C LYS A 135 31.71 -14.68 -20.84
N TYR A 136 31.86 -15.33 -19.69
CA TYR A 136 32.70 -16.53 -19.56
C TYR A 136 32.25 -17.64 -20.51
N LYS A 137 30.93 -17.93 -20.55
CA LYS A 137 30.38 -18.98 -21.41
C LYS A 137 30.47 -18.66 -22.91
N VAL A 138 30.32 -17.40 -23.31
CA VAL A 138 30.53 -16.95 -24.70
C VAL A 138 31.98 -17.21 -25.16
N GLU A 139 32.98 -16.90 -24.33
CA GLU A 139 34.39 -17.17 -24.68
C GLU A 139 34.72 -18.66 -24.67
N GLU A 140 34.11 -19.46 -23.78
CA GLU A 140 34.27 -20.92 -23.75
C GLU A 140 33.83 -21.58 -25.07
N ILE A 141 32.64 -21.20 -25.57
CA ILE A 141 32.13 -21.66 -26.88
C ILE A 141 33.05 -21.18 -28.02
N ARG A 142 33.44 -19.90 -28.01
CA ARG A 142 34.30 -19.32 -29.06
C ARG A 142 35.64 -20.07 -29.20
N ASN A 143 36.20 -20.54 -28.10
CA ASN A 143 37.46 -21.30 -28.09
C ASN A 143 37.29 -22.77 -28.54
N THR A 144 36.10 -23.34 -28.44
CA THR A 144 35.81 -24.76 -28.69
C THR A 144 35.18 -25.05 -30.07
N LEU A 145 34.58 -24.04 -30.71
CA LEU A 145 33.97 -24.11 -32.05
C LEU A 145 34.90 -24.59 -33.20
N ASN A 146 36.21 -24.69 -32.98
CA ASN A 146 37.16 -25.25 -33.96
C ASN A 146 37.15 -26.79 -34.04
N GLY A 147 36.34 -27.49 -33.22
CA GLY A 147 36.26 -28.96 -33.18
C GLY A 147 35.12 -29.57 -34.02
N THR A 148 35.41 -30.63 -34.76
CA THR A 148 34.50 -31.25 -35.75
C THR A 148 33.37 -32.13 -35.20
N LEU A 149 33.14 -32.18 -33.88
CA LEU A 149 32.27 -33.19 -33.25
C LEU A 149 31.42 -32.59 -32.10
N PHE A 150 30.76 -31.45 -32.35
CA PHE A 150 30.32 -30.54 -31.26
C PHE A 150 28.94 -29.85 -31.40
N HIS A 151 28.19 -30.01 -32.50
CA HIS A 151 27.03 -29.15 -32.79
C HIS A 151 25.87 -29.22 -31.78
N PHE A 152 25.52 -30.40 -31.27
CA PHE A 152 24.41 -30.53 -30.30
C PHE A 152 24.75 -29.90 -28.95
N TYR A 153 25.97 -30.10 -28.44
CA TYR A 153 26.40 -29.55 -27.16
C TYR A 153 26.39 -28.03 -27.18
N HIS A 154 27.02 -27.40 -28.19
CA HIS A 154 26.96 -25.94 -28.33
C HIS A 154 25.54 -25.42 -28.55
N THR A 155 24.65 -26.16 -29.23
CA THR A 155 23.24 -25.75 -29.34
C THR A 155 22.57 -25.67 -27.97
N LEU A 156 22.87 -26.60 -27.05
CA LEU A 156 22.40 -26.52 -25.67
C LEU A 156 23.04 -25.35 -24.90
N GLU A 157 24.34 -25.09 -25.08
CA GLU A 157 25.03 -23.97 -24.43
C GLU A 157 24.53 -22.60 -24.91
N ILE A 158 24.33 -22.42 -26.23
CA ILE A 158 23.77 -21.20 -26.83
C ILE A 158 22.35 -20.98 -26.32
N ASN A 159 21.53 -22.03 -26.18
CA ASN A 159 20.21 -21.93 -25.57
C ASN A 159 20.29 -21.57 -24.07
N SER A 160 21.29 -22.08 -23.33
CA SER A 160 21.54 -21.70 -21.93
C SER A 160 21.95 -20.23 -21.79
N ILE A 161 22.86 -19.74 -22.63
CA ILE A 161 23.25 -18.32 -22.68
C ILE A 161 22.05 -17.46 -23.06
N SER A 162 21.26 -17.88 -24.06
CA SER A 162 20.03 -17.19 -24.46
C SER A 162 19.04 -17.06 -23.29
N GLY A 163 18.87 -18.13 -22.50
CA GLY A 163 18.04 -18.12 -21.30
C GLY A 163 18.56 -17.16 -20.22
N GLN A 164 19.88 -17.06 -20.05
CA GLN A 164 20.49 -16.09 -19.12
C GLN A 164 20.34 -14.63 -19.60
N ILE A 165 20.53 -14.36 -20.89
CA ILE A 165 20.27 -13.03 -21.47
C ILE A 165 18.80 -12.66 -21.29
N LYS A 166 17.87 -13.57 -21.60
CA LYS A 166 16.44 -13.37 -21.37
C LYS A 166 16.13 -13.05 -19.91
N ASN A 167 16.64 -13.84 -18.97
CA ASN A 167 16.45 -13.60 -17.54
C ASN A 167 16.96 -12.21 -17.11
N ASN A 168 18.08 -11.73 -17.66
CA ASN A 168 18.55 -10.36 -17.42
C ASN A 168 17.60 -9.30 -17.99
N LEU A 169 17.03 -9.53 -19.18
CA LEU A 169 16.03 -8.63 -19.78
C LEU A 169 14.73 -8.60 -18.96
N ASP A 170 14.27 -9.74 -18.47
CA ASP A 170 13.10 -9.86 -17.59
C ASP A 170 13.35 -9.14 -16.25
N ILE A 171 14.52 -9.31 -15.62
CA ILE A 171 14.91 -8.58 -14.39
C ILE A 171 14.94 -7.07 -14.65
N LEU A 172 15.57 -6.62 -15.75
CA LEU A 172 15.60 -5.21 -16.12
C LEU A 172 14.19 -4.66 -16.39
N MET A 173 13.34 -5.39 -17.11
CA MET A 173 11.97 -4.98 -17.41
C MET A 173 11.13 -4.84 -16.14
N ASN A 174 11.23 -5.78 -15.21
CA ASN A 174 10.56 -5.73 -13.92
C ASN A 174 11.05 -4.54 -13.08
N PHE A 175 12.36 -4.31 -13.02
CA PHE A 175 12.95 -3.16 -12.31
C PHE A 175 12.47 -1.81 -12.90
N LEU A 176 12.46 -1.68 -14.24
CA LEU A 176 11.96 -0.50 -14.94
C LEU A 176 10.45 -0.30 -14.73
N THR A 177 9.67 -1.37 -14.61
CA THR A 177 8.24 -1.32 -14.31
C THR A 177 7.97 -0.90 -12.87
N ASN A 178 8.79 -1.35 -11.91
CA ASN A 178 8.72 -0.90 -10.53
C ASN A 178 9.10 0.58 -10.39
N LEU A 179 10.10 1.05 -11.14
CA LEU A 179 10.44 2.48 -11.20
C LEU A 179 9.29 3.32 -11.80
N GLU A 180 8.73 2.91 -12.94
CA GLU A 180 7.59 3.59 -13.57
C GLU A 180 6.38 3.69 -12.63
N THR A 181 6.05 2.59 -11.95
CA THR A 181 5.00 2.51 -10.93
C THR A 181 5.29 3.48 -9.79
N SER A 182 6.51 3.47 -9.24
CA SER A 182 6.90 4.35 -8.12
C SER A 182 6.84 5.83 -8.48
N ILE A 183 7.30 6.21 -9.68
CA ILE A 183 7.19 7.58 -10.20
C ILE A 183 5.71 7.98 -10.32
N SER A 184 4.88 7.08 -10.86
CA SER A 184 3.46 7.34 -11.08
C SER A 184 2.69 7.56 -9.78
N PHE A 185 2.90 6.71 -8.76
CA PHE A 185 2.27 6.88 -7.44
C PHE A 185 2.77 8.11 -6.69
N SER A 186 4.06 8.43 -6.80
CA SER A 186 4.65 9.63 -6.20
C SER A 186 4.19 10.93 -6.86
N ASN A 187 3.90 10.93 -8.17
CA ASN A 187 3.20 12.05 -8.81
C ASN A 187 1.76 12.26 -8.29
N LEU A 188 1.16 11.24 -7.66
CA LEU A 188 -0.12 11.31 -6.93
C LEU A 188 0.08 11.56 -5.43
N LYS A 189 1.32 11.82 -4.97
CA LYS A 189 1.75 11.90 -3.57
C LYS A 189 1.55 10.65 -2.71
N ILE A 190 1.22 9.50 -3.31
CA ILE A 190 0.91 8.26 -2.58
C ILE A 190 2.16 7.38 -2.44
N MET A 191 2.41 6.81 -1.26
CA MET A 191 3.45 5.81 -1.08
C MET A 191 3.01 4.45 -1.64
N HIS A 192 3.85 3.80 -2.45
CA HIS A 192 3.59 2.47 -3.01
C HIS A 192 4.72 1.49 -2.69
N SER A 193 4.39 0.20 -2.58
CA SER A 193 5.31 -0.89 -2.19
C SER A 193 6.44 -1.16 -3.21
N SER A 194 6.34 -0.62 -4.42
CA SER A 194 7.41 -0.65 -5.43
C SER A 194 8.56 0.33 -5.15
N LEU A 195 8.32 1.33 -4.28
CA LEU A 195 9.32 2.31 -3.87
C LEU A 195 10.03 1.87 -2.57
N ILE A 196 9.26 1.28 -1.64
CA ILE A 196 9.75 0.74 -0.38
C ILE A 196 8.99 -0.53 0.00
N THR A 197 9.71 -1.63 0.24
CA THR A 197 9.05 -2.90 0.62
C THR A 197 8.52 -2.85 2.05
N HIS A 198 7.65 -3.79 2.38
CA HIS A 198 7.09 -3.94 3.72
C HIS A 198 8.17 -4.15 4.80
N GLU A 199 9.22 -4.91 4.47
CA GLU A 199 10.37 -5.20 5.34
C GLU A 199 11.26 -3.97 5.50
N GLU A 200 11.51 -3.24 4.41
CA GLU A 200 12.30 -2.01 4.44
C GLU A 200 11.60 -0.95 5.30
N LEU A 201 10.31 -0.71 5.07
CA LEU A 201 9.52 0.26 5.84
C LEU A 201 9.40 -0.17 7.33
N LYS A 202 9.41 -1.47 7.66
CA LYS A 202 9.54 -1.96 9.05
C LYS A 202 10.88 -1.61 9.68
N GLU A 203 11.99 -1.86 8.99
CA GLU A 203 13.32 -1.47 9.46
C GLU A 203 13.41 0.06 9.62
N LEU A 204 12.78 0.80 8.70
CA LEU A 204 12.71 2.26 8.69
C LEU A 204 11.96 2.82 9.92
N LEU A 205 10.77 2.31 10.21
CA LEU A 205 9.98 2.71 11.39
C LEU A 205 10.62 2.30 12.72
N TYR A 206 11.21 1.11 12.79
CA TYR A 206 11.97 0.67 13.97
C TYR A 206 13.12 1.64 14.29
N ASN A 207 13.87 2.03 13.25
CA ASN A 207 14.92 3.03 13.40
C ASN A 207 14.37 4.42 13.77
N MET A 208 13.19 4.82 13.26
CA MET A 208 12.52 6.06 13.68
C MET A 208 12.07 6.04 15.15
N SER A 209 11.61 4.91 15.69
CA SER A 209 11.26 4.78 17.11
C SER A 209 12.44 4.90 18.07
N ASN A 210 13.69 4.82 17.58
CA ASN A 210 14.89 5.12 18.35
C ASN A 210 15.25 6.63 18.37
N ILE A 211 14.50 7.47 17.64
CA ILE A 211 14.76 8.91 17.45
C ILE A 211 13.60 9.76 18.00
N TYR A 212 12.37 9.31 17.73
CA TYR A 212 11.13 9.97 18.10
C TYR A 212 10.38 9.13 19.14
N ASN A 213 9.65 9.78 20.04
CA ASN A 213 8.82 9.07 21.00
C ASN A 213 7.73 8.27 20.26
N GLU A 214 7.36 7.08 20.75
CA GLU A 214 6.28 6.27 20.14
C GLU A 214 4.97 7.04 19.97
N GLU A 215 4.69 7.99 20.87
CA GLU A 215 3.51 8.87 20.86
C GLU A 215 3.50 9.86 19.69
N GLN A 216 4.66 10.16 19.10
CA GLN A 216 4.79 11.04 17.92
C GLN A 216 4.73 10.26 16.60
N LEU A 217 4.74 8.93 16.64
CA LEU A 217 4.61 8.09 15.46
C LEU A 217 3.13 7.76 15.21
N PRO A 218 2.62 7.96 13.96
CA PRO A 218 1.22 7.73 13.59
C PRO A 218 0.60 6.44 14.12
N PHE A 219 1.32 5.32 13.93
CA PHE A 219 0.85 3.96 14.18
C PHE A 219 1.89 3.11 14.90
N LYS A 220 1.39 2.18 15.72
CA LYS A 220 2.17 1.09 16.31
C LYS A 220 2.29 -0.06 15.29
N ASN A 221 3.19 -1.01 15.56
CA ASN A 221 3.59 -2.09 14.63
C ASN A 221 2.47 -2.96 14.01
N LYS A 222 1.22 -2.88 14.51
CA LYS A 222 0.07 -3.63 13.99
C LYS A 222 -0.62 -2.93 12.82
N ASP A 223 -0.75 -1.60 12.85
CA ASP A 223 -1.56 -0.82 11.89
C ASP A 223 -0.70 -0.31 10.71
N PHE A 224 0.37 -1.04 10.42
CA PHE A 224 1.44 -0.65 9.51
C PHE A 224 0.97 -0.28 8.11
N LEU A 225 -0.11 -0.89 7.61
CA LEU A 225 -0.64 -0.62 6.27
C LEU A 225 -1.15 0.82 6.13
N ASP A 226 -1.55 1.49 7.21
CA ASP A 226 -1.98 2.88 7.17
C ASP A 226 -0.80 3.86 6.96
N TYR A 227 0.46 3.44 7.14
CA TYR A 227 1.62 4.24 6.71
C TYR A 227 1.62 4.50 5.19
N TYR A 228 1.13 3.56 4.37
CA TYR A 228 1.00 3.78 2.92
C TYR A 228 -0.07 4.85 2.56
N LYS A 229 -0.94 5.22 3.50
CA LYS A 229 -1.95 6.27 3.33
C LYS A 229 -1.46 7.65 3.80
N VAL A 230 -0.71 7.70 4.91
CA VAL A 230 -0.28 8.97 5.53
C VAL A 230 1.09 9.48 5.07
N VAL A 231 1.96 8.61 4.56
CA VAL A 231 3.30 9.02 4.09
C VAL A 231 3.17 9.56 2.67
N GLU A 232 3.38 10.87 2.52
CA GLU A 232 3.45 11.48 1.20
C GLU A 232 4.78 11.13 0.51
N THR A 233 4.76 10.96 -0.81
CA THR A 233 5.99 10.77 -1.58
C THR A 233 6.08 11.76 -2.73
N ASN A 234 7.26 12.34 -2.95
CA ASN A 234 7.49 13.29 -4.03
C ASN A 234 8.67 12.83 -4.90
N THR A 235 8.60 13.02 -6.22
CA THR A 235 9.66 12.62 -7.17
C THR A 235 10.18 13.82 -7.93
N PHE A 236 11.50 13.90 -8.10
CA PHE A 236 12.12 14.87 -9.01
C PHE A 236 13.33 14.27 -9.75
N PHE A 237 13.67 14.90 -10.88
CA PHE A 237 14.75 14.48 -11.77
C PHE A 237 15.87 15.51 -11.72
N TYR A 238 17.07 15.09 -11.32
CA TYR A 238 18.25 15.96 -11.21
C TYR A 238 19.51 15.20 -11.65
N GLU A 239 20.33 15.78 -12.54
CA GLU A 239 21.61 15.18 -13.03
C GLU A 239 21.55 13.67 -13.37
N ASN A 240 20.52 13.25 -14.12
CA ASN A 240 20.31 11.85 -14.51
C ASN A 240 20.03 10.86 -13.34
N LYS A 241 19.68 11.40 -12.18
CA LYS A 241 19.15 10.71 -11.00
C LYS A 241 17.64 10.95 -10.90
N ILE A 242 16.93 9.94 -10.40
CA ILE A 242 15.53 10.03 -9.98
C ILE A 242 15.59 10.04 -8.46
N ILE A 243 15.07 11.08 -7.83
CA ILE A 243 15.13 11.26 -6.37
C ILE A 243 13.71 11.21 -5.85
N PHE A 244 13.48 10.32 -4.88
CA PHE A 244 12.22 10.18 -4.17
C PHE A 244 12.40 10.75 -2.76
N SER A 245 11.56 11.72 -2.38
CA SER A 245 11.43 12.17 -0.98
C SER A 245 10.26 11.46 -0.34
N LEU A 246 10.48 10.87 0.84
CA LEU A 246 9.44 10.25 1.67
C LEU A 246 9.15 11.17 2.86
N ASN A 247 7.98 11.77 2.90
CA ASN A 247 7.58 12.70 3.95
C ASN A 247 6.78 11.92 5.01
N PHE A 248 7.46 11.50 6.08
CA PHE A 248 6.82 10.83 7.20
C PHE A 248 6.18 11.84 8.16
N PRO A 249 4.85 11.82 8.37
CA PRO A 249 4.21 12.72 9.31
C PRO A 249 4.54 12.32 10.75
N LEU A 250 4.83 13.31 11.59
CA LEU A 250 4.87 13.17 13.04
C LEU A 250 3.55 13.70 13.60
N ILE A 251 2.89 12.92 14.45
CA ILE A 251 1.61 13.31 15.06
C ILE A 251 1.82 14.18 16.30
N HIS A 252 0.78 14.92 16.67
CA HIS A 252 0.76 15.69 17.90
C HIS A 252 0.87 14.75 19.11
N PRO A 253 1.75 15.02 20.10
CA PRO A 253 1.98 14.11 21.23
C PRO A 253 0.82 14.08 22.23
N HIS A 254 -0.11 15.01 22.15
CA HIS A 254 -1.29 15.06 23.03
C HIS A 254 -2.53 14.62 22.25
N PRO A 255 -3.39 13.76 22.83
CA PRO A 255 -4.62 13.34 22.18
C PRO A 255 -5.51 14.56 21.93
N LEU A 256 -6.07 14.59 20.72
CA LEU A 256 -7.05 15.56 20.27
C LEU A 256 -8.31 14.78 19.86
N GLU A 257 -9.47 15.30 20.25
CA GLU A 257 -10.76 14.77 19.87
C GLU A 257 -11.20 15.42 18.55
N TYR A 258 -11.84 14.64 17.67
CA TYR A 258 -12.30 15.11 16.36
C TYR A 258 -13.82 15.00 16.30
N TYR A 259 -14.47 16.13 15.99
CA TYR A 259 -15.92 16.29 16.00
C TYR A 259 -16.43 16.72 14.63
N HIS A 260 -17.50 16.07 14.16
CA HIS A 260 -18.35 16.60 13.09
C HIS A 260 -19.52 17.36 13.74
N LEU A 261 -19.60 18.67 13.47
CA LEU A 261 -20.52 19.61 14.07
C LEU A 261 -21.79 19.79 13.23
N TYR A 262 -22.87 19.13 13.64
CA TYR A 262 -24.19 19.34 13.05
C TYR A 262 -24.88 20.55 13.65
N SER A 263 -25.36 21.46 12.80
CA SER A 263 -26.20 22.58 13.21
C SER A 263 -27.65 22.10 13.33
N ILE A 264 -28.15 21.92 14.55
CA ILE A 264 -29.50 21.38 14.80
C ILE A 264 -30.34 22.38 15.60
N PRO A 265 -31.57 22.71 15.20
CA PRO A 265 -32.41 23.65 15.93
C PRO A 265 -32.92 23.09 17.25
N ASN A 266 -33.19 23.98 18.20
CA ASN A 266 -33.83 23.65 19.46
C ASN A 266 -35.37 23.78 19.39
N VAL A 267 -36.04 23.51 20.53
CA VAL A 267 -37.51 23.60 20.68
C VAL A 267 -38.10 25.00 20.39
N ASN A 268 -37.29 26.05 20.42
CA ASN A 268 -37.68 27.44 20.13
C ASN A 268 -37.46 27.82 18.66
N GLN A 269 -37.10 26.86 17.80
CA GLN A 269 -36.70 27.10 16.40
C GLN A 269 -35.54 28.10 16.29
N THR A 270 -34.55 28.01 17.20
CA THR A 270 -33.26 28.70 17.07
C THR A 270 -32.13 27.70 16.89
N ILE A 271 -31.12 28.10 16.12
CA ILE A 271 -29.96 27.28 15.71
C ILE A 271 -28.67 28.03 16.02
N ILE A 272 -27.61 27.30 16.35
CA ILE A 272 -26.24 27.80 16.40
C ILE A 272 -25.54 27.28 15.14
N ILE A 273 -24.90 28.17 14.39
CA ILE A 273 -24.08 27.80 13.23
C ILE A 273 -22.61 27.86 13.68
N PRO A 274 -21.87 26.75 13.66
CA PRO A 274 -20.45 26.74 14.00
C PRO A 274 -19.64 27.44 12.89
N PRO A 275 -18.43 27.96 13.19
CA PRO A 275 -17.52 28.51 12.19
C PRO A 275 -17.15 27.54 11.07
N SER A 276 -17.19 26.23 11.32
CA SER A 276 -16.99 25.19 10.31
C SER A 276 -17.64 23.86 10.72
N ASN A 277 -17.74 22.93 9.77
CA ASN A 277 -18.33 21.61 9.94
C ASN A 277 -17.51 20.69 10.85
N TYR A 278 -16.19 20.86 10.94
CA TYR A 278 -15.33 20.00 11.76
C TYR A 278 -14.58 20.80 12.82
N LEU A 279 -14.39 20.18 13.98
CA LEU A 279 -13.65 20.74 15.11
C LEU A 279 -12.70 19.69 15.69
N ILE A 280 -11.44 20.07 15.78
CA ILE A 280 -10.38 19.37 16.50
C ILE A 280 -10.26 20.05 17.87
N LEU A 281 -10.43 19.31 18.95
CA LEU A 281 -10.44 19.84 20.32
C LEU A 281 -9.41 19.12 21.20
N GLY A 282 -8.53 19.89 21.81
CA GLY A 282 -7.58 19.44 22.83
C GLY A 282 -7.82 20.13 24.16
N LYS A 283 -7.09 19.70 25.19
CA LYS A 283 -7.19 20.26 26.55
C LYS A 283 -6.87 21.76 26.64
N HIS A 284 -6.02 22.26 25.74
CA HIS A 284 -5.49 23.62 25.78
C HIS A 284 -5.58 24.36 24.44
N GLU A 285 -6.05 23.70 23.39
CA GLU A 285 -6.06 24.22 22.02
C GLU A 285 -7.18 23.60 21.18
N TYR A 286 -7.55 24.25 20.08
CA TYR A 286 -8.55 23.77 19.14
C TYR A 286 -8.30 24.28 17.71
N GLN A 287 -8.84 23.61 16.70
CA GLN A 287 -8.82 24.04 15.30
C GLN A 287 -10.16 23.70 14.66
N TYR A 288 -10.76 24.64 13.93
CA TYR A 288 -11.84 24.31 13.00
C TYR A 288 -11.25 23.84 11.67
N ASP A 289 -11.93 22.89 11.04
CA ASP A 289 -11.57 22.43 9.70
C ASP A 289 -12.81 22.38 8.79
N THR A 290 -12.62 22.65 7.50
CA THR A 290 -13.68 22.66 6.48
C THR A 290 -13.79 21.33 5.75
N GLU A 291 -12.70 20.55 5.71
CA GLU A 291 -12.64 19.26 5.04
C GLU A 291 -12.59 18.13 6.07
N GLU A 292 -13.10 16.95 5.69
CA GLU A 292 -13.07 15.79 6.58
C GLU A 292 -11.63 15.25 6.70
N CYS A 293 -11.14 15.11 7.93
CA CYS A 293 -9.84 14.49 8.17
C CYS A 293 -9.80 13.05 7.66
N MET A 294 -8.64 12.62 7.12
CA MET A 294 -8.51 11.29 6.55
C MET A 294 -8.69 10.19 7.62
N LYS A 295 -9.75 9.39 7.50
CA LYS A 295 -10.02 8.24 8.37
C LYS A 295 -9.07 7.08 8.06
N THR A 296 -8.43 6.54 9.09
CA THR A 296 -7.62 5.32 9.02
C THR A 296 -8.30 4.19 9.80
N SER A 297 -7.63 3.05 10.03
CA SER A 297 -8.23 1.93 10.77
C SER A 297 -8.58 2.27 12.23
N THR A 298 -7.87 3.21 12.85
CA THR A 298 -7.95 3.49 14.30
C THR A 298 -8.04 4.97 14.67
N LYS A 299 -7.83 5.91 13.72
CA LYS A 299 -7.71 7.36 13.99
C LYS A 299 -8.18 8.20 12.80
N TYR A 300 -8.32 9.51 13.02
CA TYR A 300 -8.43 10.50 11.96
C TYR A 300 -7.11 11.29 11.85
N PHE A 301 -6.67 11.58 10.63
CA PHE A 301 -5.46 12.35 10.33
C PHE A 301 -5.84 13.70 9.74
N CYS A 302 -5.70 14.73 10.55
CA CYS A 302 -5.99 16.12 10.20
C CYS A 302 -4.70 16.88 9.88
N GLN A 303 -4.75 17.80 8.91
CA GLN A 303 -3.63 18.71 8.68
C GLN A 303 -3.61 19.79 9.77
N ARG A 304 -2.49 19.94 10.48
CA ARG A 304 -2.30 21.05 11.41
C ARG A 304 -2.18 22.35 10.61
N SER A 305 -3.18 23.21 10.71
CA SER A 305 -3.13 24.57 10.17
C SER A 305 -2.76 25.55 11.29
N HIS A 306 -3.73 25.91 12.12
CA HIS A 306 -3.57 26.85 13.23
C HIS A 306 -4.38 26.40 14.45
N LEU A 307 -3.71 25.70 15.38
CA LEU A 307 -4.28 25.40 16.69
C LEU A 307 -4.32 26.68 17.53
N LEU A 308 -5.53 27.10 17.89
CA LEU A 308 -5.85 28.30 18.67
C LEU A 308 -5.91 27.96 20.17
N PRO A 309 -5.45 28.83 21.08
CA PRO A 309 -5.44 28.55 22.51
C PRO A 309 -6.86 28.59 23.14
N LEU A 310 -7.25 27.49 23.80
CA LEU A 310 -8.54 27.35 24.48
C LEU A 310 -8.73 28.28 25.70
N PRO A 311 -7.72 28.54 26.57
CA PRO A 311 -7.92 29.35 27.78
C PRO A 311 -8.21 30.84 27.53
N GLN A 312 -8.22 31.29 26.27
CA GLN A 312 -8.44 32.67 25.86
C GLN A 312 -9.53 32.83 24.79
N SER A 313 -10.15 31.74 24.32
CA SER A 313 -11.15 31.81 23.27
C SER A 313 -12.54 32.14 23.82
N GLU A 314 -13.14 33.22 23.33
CA GLU A 314 -14.59 33.50 23.44
C GLU A 314 -15.45 32.56 22.57
N ASP A 315 -14.87 31.47 22.06
CA ASP A 315 -15.55 30.56 21.14
C ASP A 315 -16.71 29.82 21.83
N CYS A 316 -17.90 30.05 21.29
CA CYS A 316 -19.16 29.49 21.75
C CYS A 316 -19.16 27.95 21.73
N VAL A 317 -18.64 27.33 20.68
CA VAL A 317 -18.78 25.88 20.47
C VAL A 317 -17.79 25.14 21.36
N THR A 318 -16.54 25.59 21.44
CA THR A 318 -15.55 24.97 22.33
C THR A 318 -15.95 25.13 23.79
N SER A 319 -16.43 26.31 24.22
CA SER A 319 -16.90 26.52 25.60
C SER A 319 -18.15 25.70 25.95
N MET A 320 -19.04 25.46 24.98
CA MET A 320 -20.16 24.53 25.13
C MET A 320 -19.70 23.09 25.34
N LEU A 321 -18.64 22.65 24.65
CA LEU A 321 -18.05 21.31 24.77
C LEU A 321 -17.16 21.14 26.02
N SER A 322 -16.36 22.14 26.37
CA SER A 322 -15.24 22.04 27.34
C SER A 322 -15.62 22.28 28.81
N THR A 323 -16.88 22.08 29.20
CA THR A 323 -17.42 22.28 30.56
C THR A 323 -17.56 23.74 31.05
N THR A 324 -18.61 24.44 30.63
CA THR A 324 -19.55 25.11 31.57
C THR A 324 -20.84 25.53 30.84
N LYS A 325 -21.99 25.53 31.55
CA LYS A 325 -23.34 25.66 30.95
C LYS A 325 -23.71 27.06 30.44
N ASN A 326 -22.76 27.87 29.95
CA ASN A 326 -23.03 29.26 29.59
C ASN A 326 -23.16 29.47 28.08
N THR A 327 -24.28 29.03 27.51
CA THR A 327 -24.66 29.28 26.10
C THR A 327 -24.97 30.76 25.80
N GLN A 328 -24.79 31.67 26.75
CA GLN A 328 -25.07 33.11 26.61
C GLN A 328 -24.15 33.84 25.63
N THR A 329 -22.98 33.28 25.29
CA THR A 329 -22.05 33.82 24.28
C THR A 329 -22.38 33.38 22.85
N CYS A 330 -23.28 32.40 22.68
CA CYS A 330 -23.62 31.84 21.39
C CYS A 330 -24.68 32.68 20.65
N ASN A 331 -24.31 33.25 19.50
CA ASN A 331 -25.26 33.90 18.61
C ASN A 331 -26.26 32.89 18.04
N GLN A 332 -27.48 32.88 18.57
CA GLN A 332 -28.57 32.02 18.10
C GLN A 332 -29.35 32.72 16.98
N ILE A 333 -29.53 32.01 15.86
CA ILE A 333 -30.30 32.47 14.71
C ILE A 333 -31.70 31.84 14.78
N SER A 334 -32.75 32.64 14.66
CA SER A 334 -34.12 32.12 14.54
C SER A 334 -34.39 31.64 13.12
N ILE A 335 -34.95 30.44 12.98
CA ILE A 335 -35.32 29.83 11.71
C ILE A 335 -36.81 29.50 11.68
N ASN A 336 -37.43 29.51 10.50
CA ASN A 336 -38.85 29.19 10.33
C ASN A 336 -38.99 27.84 9.60
N MET A 337 -38.94 26.75 10.36
CA MET A 337 -39.11 25.40 9.83
C MET A 337 -40.59 25.04 9.70
N LYS A 338 -41.00 24.69 8.48
CA LYS A 338 -42.38 24.26 8.17
C LYS A 338 -42.53 22.74 8.04
N ASN A 339 -41.45 22.05 7.68
CA ASN A 339 -41.43 20.62 7.37
C ASN A 339 -40.57 19.89 8.41
N ASN A 340 -40.88 18.61 8.62
CA ASN A 340 -40.05 17.71 9.40
C ASN A 340 -38.76 17.38 8.62
N ILE A 341 -37.64 17.23 9.31
CA ILE A 341 -36.36 16.80 8.73
C ILE A 341 -35.96 15.48 9.40
N ILE A 342 -35.43 14.54 8.61
CA ILE A 342 -34.71 13.38 9.10
C ILE A 342 -33.41 13.33 8.30
N GLU A 343 -32.27 13.37 9.00
CA GLU A 343 -30.93 13.42 8.42
C GLU A 343 -30.11 12.25 8.94
N GLU A 344 -29.38 11.58 8.05
CA GLU A 344 -28.48 10.48 8.38
C GLU A 344 -27.15 11.04 8.88
N VAL A 345 -26.73 10.65 10.09
CA VAL A 345 -25.42 10.97 10.65
C VAL A 345 -24.43 9.85 10.29
N ASP A 346 -24.88 8.61 10.41
CA ASP A 346 -24.23 7.40 9.89
C ASP A 346 -25.27 6.27 9.71
N GLN A 347 -24.79 5.07 9.35
CA GLN A 347 -25.61 3.89 9.08
C GLN A 347 -26.59 3.48 10.20
N MET A 348 -26.37 3.92 11.44
CA MET A 348 -27.22 3.62 12.60
C MET A 348 -27.77 4.89 13.29
N HIS A 349 -27.14 6.05 13.11
CA HIS A 349 -27.52 7.29 13.79
C HIS A 349 -28.21 8.27 12.84
N TYR A 350 -29.36 8.78 13.26
CA TYR A 350 -30.15 9.77 12.54
C TYR A 350 -30.54 10.93 13.47
N ILE A 351 -30.70 12.13 12.90
CA ILE A 351 -31.26 13.31 13.59
C ILE A 351 -32.65 13.56 13.02
N ALA A 352 -33.67 13.56 13.88
CA ALA A 352 -35.04 13.84 13.49
C ALA A 352 -35.55 15.15 14.14
N VAL A 353 -36.03 16.08 13.31
CA VAL A 353 -36.47 17.42 13.72
C VAL A 353 -37.93 17.64 13.34
N PHE A 354 -38.76 17.88 14.36
CA PHE A 354 -40.20 18.07 14.23
C PHE A 354 -40.58 19.50 14.68
N PRO A 355 -40.73 20.49 13.77
CA PRO A 355 -41.09 21.86 14.13
C PRO A 355 -42.48 21.98 14.79
N LYS A 356 -43.34 20.98 14.61
CA LYS A 356 -44.65 20.83 15.26
C LYS A 356 -44.73 19.47 15.94
N GLU A 357 -45.75 19.28 16.76
CA GLU A 357 -46.02 17.98 17.39
C GLU A 357 -46.57 17.00 16.35
N GLU A 358 -45.86 15.89 16.16
CA GLU A 358 -46.10 14.90 15.10
C GLU A 358 -46.20 13.49 15.69
N LYS A 359 -47.12 12.68 15.14
CA LYS A 359 -47.34 11.30 15.61
C LYS A 359 -46.41 10.34 14.88
N ILE A 360 -45.42 9.85 15.59
CA ILE A 360 -44.47 8.85 15.10
C ILE A 360 -44.94 7.47 15.55
N THR A 361 -44.86 6.52 14.62
CA THR A 361 -45.01 5.09 14.94
C THR A 361 -43.63 4.46 14.93
N THR A 362 -43.17 3.98 16.08
CA THR A 362 -42.02 3.07 16.13
C THR A 362 -42.54 1.64 15.95
N ILE A 363 -41.95 0.90 15.00
CA ILE A 363 -42.26 -0.51 14.82
C ILE A 363 -41.02 -1.29 15.25
N CYS A 364 -41.05 -1.72 16.50
CA CYS A 364 -39.99 -2.48 17.16
C CYS A 364 -40.54 -3.89 17.47
N GLU A 365 -40.32 -4.44 18.68
CA GLU A 365 -41.01 -5.67 19.12
C GLU A 365 -42.54 -5.46 19.23
N GLU A 366 -42.97 -4.24 19.58
CA GLU A 366 -44.37 -3.82 19.59
C GLU A 366 -44.53 -2.50 18.82
N LYS A 367 -45.73 -2.28 18.27
CA LYS A 367 -46.08 -1.02 17.61
C LYS A 367 -46.43 0.04 18.66
N GLN A 368 -45.53 0.99 18.88
CA GLN A 368 -45.79 2.11 19.79
C GLN A 368 -46.05 3.39 18.98
N VAL A 369 -46.97 4.22 19.47
CA VAL A 369 -47.29 5.52 18.87
C VAL A 369 -47.00 6.59 19.90
N MET A 370 -46.12 7.53 19.54
CA MET A 370 -45.67 8.62 20.39
C MET A 370 -45.77 9.94 19.63
N ALA A 371 -46.08 11.01 20.35
CA ALA A 371 -46.09 12.36 19.80
C ALA A 371 -44.74 13.03 20.11
N LEU A 372 -43.99 13.43 19.08
CA LEU A 372 -42.71 14.13 19.24
C LEU A 372 -42.80 15.56 18.68
N LYS A 373 -42.09 16.47 19.35
CA LYS A 373 -41.84 17.85 18.93
C LYS A 373 -40.39 18.18 19.24
N GLY A 374 -39.77 19.03 18.42
CA GLY A 374 -38.37 19.41 18.55
C GLY A 374 -37.42 18.38 17.95
N THR A 375 -36.19 18.37 18.43
CA THR A 375 -35.07 17.59 17.90
C THR A 375 -34.83 16.35 18.74
N HIS A 376 -34.69 15.20 18.06
CA HIS A 376 -34.50 13.89 18.69
C HIS A 376 -33.38 13.13 17.96
N PRO A 377 -32.37 12.60 18.68
CA PRO A 377 -31.48 11.59 18.13
C PRO A 377 -32.26 10.28 17.97
N VAL A 378 -32.04 9.59 16.85
CA VAL A 378 -32.69 8.33 16.51
C VAL A 378 -31.60 7.28 16.25
N LEU A 379 -31.60 6.21 17.03
CA LEU A 379 -30.67 5.09 16.91
C LEU A 379 -31.40 3.89 16.28
N ILE A 380 -30.84 3.37 15.19
CA ILE A 380 -31.27 2.13 14.53
C ILE A 380 -30.31 1.01 14.94
N SER A 381 -30.71 0.21 15.94
CA SER A 381 -29.89 -0.88 16.46
C SER A 381 -30.39 -2.26 16.01
N GLY A 382 -29.63 -2.91 15.11
CA GLY A 382 -29.74 -4.36 14.84
C GLY A 382 -29.79 -4.75 13.36
N ILE A 383 -28.83 -5.57 12.91
CA ILE A 383 -28.84 -6.22 11.60
C ILE A 383 -29.34 -7.67 11.74
N GLN A 384 -30.36 -8.03 10.96
CA GLN A 384 -30.42 -9.36 10.36
C GLN A 384 -30.49 -9.20 8.84
N THR A 385 -29.62 -9.91 8.12
CA THR A 385 -29.54 -9.88 6.67
C THR A 385 -30.75 -10.54 6.03
N LEU A 386 -31.55 -9.78 5.28
CA LEU A 386 -32.42 -10.31 4.23
C LEU A 386 -32.61 -9.25 3.13
N THR A 387 -32.69 -9.71 1.89
CA THR A 387 -32.81 -8.89 0.68
C THR A 387 -34.21 -8.25 0.56
N ASN A 388 -34.22 -6.99 0.12
CA ASN A 388 -35.40 -6.15 -0.19
C ASN A 388 -36.20 -5.65 1.03
N ILE A 389 -35.84 -4.42 1.45
CA ILE A 389 -36.67 -3.34 2.03
C ILE A 389 -37.78 -3.75 3.02
N ASN A 390 -37.55 -3.38 4.29
CA ASN A 390 -38.45 -3.20 5.46
C ASN A 390 -37.89 -3.97 6.68
N VAL A 391 -37.38 -3.27 7.71
CA VAL A 391 -36.52 -3.85 8.77
C VAL A 391 -37.08 -3.65 10.19
N ILE A 392 -37.12 -4.76 10.96
CA ILE A 392 -37.51 -4.95 12.39
C ILE A 392 -37.02 -6.39 12.81
N PRO A 393 -36.80 -6.83 14.08
CA PRO A 393 -36.49 -6.22 15.40
C PRO A 393 -35.04 -6.61 15.87
N ILE A 394 -34.77 -6.90 17.17
CA ILE A 394 -34.29 -6.01 18.27
C ILE A 394 -33.87 -6.88 19.49
N LYS A 395 -33.00 -6.39 20.42
CA LYS A 395 -33.17 -6.69 21.87
C LYS A 395 -32.48 -5.76 22.91
N LYS A 396 -33.33 -5.22 23.79
CA LYS A 396 -33.14 -4.75 25.19
C LYS A 396 -31.88 -3.98 25.63
N LEU A 397 -32.13 -2.74 26.05
CA LEU A 397 -31.66 -2.24 27.35
C LEU A 397 -32.83 -1.55 28.10
N ASN A 398 -32.90 -1.74 29.42
CA ASN A 398 -33.83 -1.01 30.28
C ASN A 398 -33.30 0.42 30.45
N ILE A 399 -34.06 1.43 30.05
CA ILE A 399 -33.77 2.83 30.40
C ILE A 399 -34.80 3.28 31.43
N GLU A 400 -34.30 3.55 32.64
CA GLU A 400 -35.06 4.15 33.72
C GLU A 400 -35.37 5.62 33.39
N LYS A 401 -36.54 6.12 33.80
CA LYS A 401 -37.01 7.47 33.41
C LYS A 401 -36.14 8.56 34.05
N VAL A 402 -35.24 9.15 33.29
CA VAL A 402 -34.50 10.37 33.68
C VAL A 402 -35.40 11.60 33.44
N PRO A 403 -35.63 12.47 34.44
CA PRO A 403 -36.46 13.68 34.27
C PRO A 403 -35.78 14.75 33.40
N LEU A 404 -36.62 15.57 32.75
CA LEU A 404 -36.31 16.32 31.52
C LEU A 404 -35.45 17.59 31.69
N ASP A 405 -34.73 17.74 32.80
CA ASP A 405 -34.12 19.03 33.22
C ASP A 405 -32.60 19.09 32.99
N LYS A 406 -32.03 18.10 32.30
CA LYS A 406 -30.58 17.99 32.03
C LYS A 406 -30.28 17.48 30.63
N MET A 407 -30.35 18.38 29.64
CA MET A 407 -29.75 18.13 28.34
C MET A 407 -28.22 18.21 28.49
N HIS A 408 -27.56 17.05 28.49
CA HIS A 408 -26.11 16.93 28.38
C HIS A 408 -25.73 16.59 26.93
N LEU A 409 -24.52 16.97 26.55
CA LEU A 409 -23.91 16.61 25.27
C LEU A 409 -23.96 15.10 25.06
N ILE A 410 -24.34 14.67 23.86
CA ILE A 410 -24.25 13.27 23.45
C ILE A 410 -22.83 13.07 22.90
N GLN A 411 -21.91 12.61 23.74
CA GLN A 411 -20.71 11.95 23.23
C GLN A 411 -21.14 10.58 22.70
N LEU A 412 -20.94 10.35 21.40
CA LEU A 412 -21.01 9.03 20.79
C LEU A 412 -19.63 8.40 20.91
N GLU A 413 -19.46 7.48 21.85
CA GLU A 413 -18.23 6.72 22.05
C GLU A 413 -18.29 5.48 21.12
N GLU A 414 -17.46 5.45 20.06
CA GLU A 414 -17.36 4.29 19.16
C GLU A 414 -16.71 3.10 19.90
N GLU A 415 -17.52 2.14 20.42
CA GLU A 415 -16.99 0.83 20.80
C GLU A 415 -16.47 0.10 19.55
N ASN A 416 -15.17 -0.17 19.54
CA ASN A 416 -14.45 -0.81 18.44
C ASN A 416 -15.03 -2.22 18.13
N PRO A 417 -15.65 -2.48 16.96
CA PRO A 417 -16.26 -3.78 16.65
C PRO A 417 -15.23 -4.88 16.28
N MET A 418 -13.93 -4.63 16.43
CA MET A 418 -12.86 -5.54 15.97
C MET A 418 -12.82 -6.91 16.67
N GLU A 419 -13.41 -7.08 17.85
CA GLU A 419 -13.30 -8.35 18.58
C GLU A 419 -14.17 -9.48 17.98
N ASN A 420 -15.30 -9.14 17.36
CA ASN A 420 -16.20 -10.15 16.76
C ASN A 420 -15.75 -10.64 15.37
N PHE A 421 -14.93 -9.88 14.63
CA PHE A 421 -14.49 -10.28 13.28
C PHE A 421 -13.49 -11.45 13.31
N TYR A 422 -12.72 -11.60 14.41
CA TYR A 422 -11.78 -12.71 14.59
C TYR A 422 -12.46 -14.08 14.67
N ILE A 423 -13.68 -14.15 15.20
CA ILE A 423 -14.41 -15.42 15.38
C ILE A 423 -14.88 -16.00 14.04
N HIS A 424 -15.33 -15.16 13.10
CA HIS A 424 -15.77 -15.62 11.78
C HIS A 424 -14.61 -15.99 10.83
N SER A 425 -13.45 -15.37 10.97
CA SER A 425 -12.26 -15.73 10.16
C SER A 425 -11.80 -17.18 10.38
N HIS A 426 -11.97 -17.72 11.59
CA HIS A 426 -11.55 -19.10 11.88
C HIS A 426 -12.44 -20.15 11.19
N ALA A 427 -13.74 -19.90 11.02
CA ALA A 427 -14.66 -20.87 10.40
C ALA A 427 -14.32 -21.17 8.93
N VAL A 428 -13.94 -20.14 8.15
CA VAL A 428 -13.58 -20.27 6.73
C VAL A 428 -12.24 -21.00 6.55
N ASN A 429 -11.34 -20.91 7.53
CA ASN A 429 -10.04 -21.57 7.45
C ASN A 429 -10.15 -23.10 7.63
N TRP A 430 -11.08 -23.58 8.47
CA TRP A 430 -11.29 -25.02 8.69
C TRP A 430 -11.79 -25.77 7.44
N THR A 431 -12.60 -25.13 6.59
CA THR A 431 -13.07 -25.75 5.33
C THR A 431 -11.94 -25.86 4.29
N LEU A 432 -11.04 -24.89 4.22
CA LEU A 432 -9.87 -24.96 3.33
C LEU A 432 -8.86 -26.03 3.78
N TRP A 433 -8.57 -26.11 5.08
CA TRP A 433 -7.65 -27.13 5.62
C TRP A 433 -8.18 -28.56 5.47
N SER A 434 -9.49 -28.78 5.62
CA SER A 434 -10.09 -30.10 5.41
C SER A 434 -10.06 -30.52 3.93
N ILE A 435 -10.29 -29.60 2.99
CA ILE A 435 -10.08 -29.87 1.54
C ILE A 435 -8.62 -30.23 1.25
N PHE A 436 -7.66 -29.50 1.84
CA PHE A 436 -6.23 -29.76 1.64
C PHE A 436 -5.80 -31.14 2.17
N PHE A 437 -6.29 -31.54 3.36
CA PHE A 437 -6.05 -32.89 3.90
C PHE A 437 -6.64 -34.01 3.02
N ILE A 438 -7.85 -33.81 2.48
CA ILE A 438 -8.48 -34.76 1.55
C ILE A 438 -7.61 -34.94 0.30
N LEU A 439 -7.08 -33.85 -0.27
CA LEU A 439 -6.19 -33.91 -1.44
C LEU A 439 -4.87 -34.66 -1.14
N ILE A 440 -4.29 -34.49 0.05
CA ILE A 440 -3.10 -35.25 0.48
C ILE A 440 -3.41 -36.75 0.60
N ILE A 441 -4.57 -37.13 1.14
CA ILE A 441 -5.00 -38.53 1.25
C ILE A 441 -5.20 -39.16 -0.14
N PHE A 442 -5.79 -38.43 -1.09
CA PHE A 442 -5.90 -38.91 -2.48
C PHE A 442 -4.54 -39.03 -3.17
N ALA A 443 -3.65 -38.04 -3.02
CA ALA A 443 -2.32 -38.07 -3.63
C ALA A 443 -1.46 -39.23 -3.10
N THR A 444 -1.47 -39.45 -1.78
CA THR A 444 -0.73 -40.56 -1.14
C THR A 444 -1.31 -41.93 -1.52
N SER A 445 -2.64 -42.09 -1.52
CA SER A 445 -3.30 -43.32 -1.98
C SER A 445 -3.01 -43.63 -3.45
N TYR A 446 -3.02 -42.60 -4.31
CA TYR A 446 -2.65 -42.73 -5.72
C TYR A 446 -1.19 -43.18 -5.90
N PHE A 447 -0.26 -42.61 -5.11
CA PHE A 447 1.15 -42.99 -5.17
C PHE A 447 1.38 -44.43 -4.69
N ILE A 448 0.71 -44.87 -3.62
CA ILE A 448 0.74 -46.26 -3.13
C ILE A 448 0.17 -47.22 -4.17
N PHE A 449 -0.96 -46.88 -4.81
CA PHE A 449 -1.56 -47.69 -5.87
C PHE A 449 -0.64 -47.83 -7.09
N ARG A 450 -0.03 -46.72 -7.54
CA ARG A 450 0.95 -46.72 -8.63
C ARG A 450 2.19 -47.56 -8.29
N LYS A 451 2.68 -47.49 -7.06
CA LYS A 451 3.82 -48.30 -6.58
C LYS A 451 3.49 -49.80 -6.56
N ARG A 452 2.25 -50.19 -6.20
CA ARG A 452 1.80 -51.60 -6.27
C ARG A 452 1.67 -52.12 -7.70
N LYS A 453 1.25 -51.29 -8.68
CA LYS A 453 1.21 -51.70 -10.10
C LYS A 453 2.58 -51.90 -10.76
N LEU A 454 3.66 -51.37 -10.17
CA LEU A 454 5.02 -51.42 -10.72
C LEU A 454 5.92 -52.50 -10.11
N GLN A 455 5.41 -53.33 -9.18
CA GLN A 455 6.18 -54.49 -8.72
C GLN A 455 6.13 -55.61 -9.78
N PRO A 456 7.28 -56.12 -10.25
CA PRO A 456 7.30 -57.23 -11.20
C PRO A 456 6.72 -58.49 -10.56
N LYS A 457 5.99 -59.29 -11.34
CA LYS A 457 5.47 -60.59 -10.87
C LYS A 457 6.64 -61.49 -10.45
N PRO A 458 6.55 -62.20 -9.31
CA PRO A 458 7.59 -63.14 -8.91
C PRO A 458 7.74 -64.24 -9.98
N VAL A 459 8.97 -64.44 -10.45
CA VAL A 459 9.31 -65.51 -11.39
C VAL A 459 9.21 -66.85 -10.66
N PRO A 460 8.50 -67.86 -11.20
CA PRO A 460 8.40 -69.17 -10.56
C PRO A 460 9.79 -69.84 -10.50
N HIS A 461 10.21 -70.25 -9.30
CA HIS A 461 11.44 -71.03 -9.13
C HIS A 461 11.34 -72.38 -9.87
N PRO A 462 12.42 -72.83 -10.55
CA PRO A 462 12.45 -74.15 -11.16
C PRO A 462 12.40 -75.24 -10.09
N ARG A 463 11.57 -76.27 -10.32
CA ARG A 463 11.57 -77.48 -9.49
C ARG A 463 12.89 -78.22 -9.67
N MET A 464 13.60 -78.49 -8.57
CA MET A 464 14.70 -79.44 -8.59
C MET A 464 14.16 -80.85 -8.89
N ILE A 465 14.83 -81.55 -9.79
CA ILE A 465 14.58 -82.95 -10.08
C ILE A 465 15.43 -83.77 -9.11
N ASN A 466 14.82 -84.72 -8.38
CA ASN A 466 15.57 -85.65 -7.54
C ASN A 466 16.32 -86.66 -8.42
N GLU A 467 17.64 -86.60 -8.43
CA GLU A 467 18.47 -87.68 -8.98
C GLU A 467 18.57 -88.85 -7.99
N THR A 468 18.39 -90.05 -8.53
CA THR A 468 18.45 -91.33 -7.82
C THR A 468 19.87 -91.66 -7.37
N GLN A 469 20.01 -92.14 -6.13
CA GLN A 469 21.27 -92.71 -5.65
C GLN A 469 21.64 -93.98 -6.42
N VAL A 470 22.89 -94.07 -6.84
CA VAL A 470 23.55 -95.32 -7.26
C VAL A 470 24.76 -95.52 -6.34
N SER A 471 24.82 -96.67 -5.68
CA SER A 471 25.92 -97.08 -4.81
C SER A 471 26.73 -98.22 -5.46
N PRO A 472 28.06 -98.08 -5.58
CA PRO A 472 28.97 -99.18 -5.88
C PRO A 472 29.95 -99.48 -4.72
N PRO A 473 30.64 -100.63 -4.72
CA PRO A 473 30.28 -101.95 -5.29
C PRO A 473 29.72 -102.92 -4.23
#